data_AF-A0A2W1APW3-F1
#
_entry.id   AF-A0A2W1APW3-F1
#
_cell.length_a   1.000
_cell.length_b   1.000
_cell.length_c   1.000
_cell.angle_alpha   90.00
_cell.angle_beta   90.00
_cell.angle_gamma   90.00
#
_symmetry.space_group_name_H-M   'P 1'
#
loop_
_entity.id
_entity.type
_entity.pdbx_description
1 polymer ?
#
loop_
_entity_poly.entity_id
_entity_poly.type
_entity_poly.pdbx_seq_one_letter_code
_entity_poly.pdbx_strand_id
1 'polypeptide(L)'
;MTAIGVLLVALAPGLFWLWVFSRMDVYRPGPRSLIVSTFLLGGLSVIPAAVLEAIFLNGVELDAVGATLASTAVAMLLVVGPVEEVCKFAAVRFHAFHSLYFDEPLDGMVYGAAASLGFATLENLGYVLVFGPEVMIVRAPLSTLAHVIFGGLWGYTLGLHHRSGRKRKRVLVVGIALAAAAHGLFNLTVFVMPWASVAYVIVGGIWLFTRFKWGQRISPYRMSRNSPQVRCRACGTMTNVGGNQCEYCGSVLPSGLEALYCSHCGVRNRIDASFCTGCGDRFLKGRRG
;
A
#
# COMPACT_ATOMS: atom_id res chain seq x y z
N MET A 1 -19.30 -9.12 -26.28
CA MET A 1 -18.75 -7.84 -25.77
C MET A 1 -17.58 -7.42 -26.66
N THR A 2 -17.30 -6.12 -26.83
CA THR A 2 -16.13 -5.68 -27.62
C THR A 2 -14.82 -5.92 -26.86
N ALA A 3 -13.69 -6.02 -27.56
CA ALA A 3 -12.36 -6.14 -26.93
C ALA A 3 -12.09 -5.00 -25.93
N ILE A 4 -12.61 -3.80 -26.22
CA ILE A 4 -12.56 -2.64 -25.33
C ILE A 4 -13.34 -2.92 -24.03
N GLY A 5 -14.52 -3.55 -24.11
CA GLY A 5 -15.31 -3.90 -22.93
C GLY A 5 -14.58 -4.87 -21.99
N VAL A 6 -13.93 -5.89 -22.55
CA VAL A 6 -13.11 -6.86 -21.78
C VAL A 6 -11.97 -6.15 -21.04
N LEU A 7 -11.24 -5.28 -21.74
CA LEU A 7 -10.15 -4.51 -21.14
C LEU A 7 -10.64 -3.61 -20.00
N LEU A 8 -11.76 -2.92 -20.19
CA LEU A 8 -12.31 -2.02 -19.17
C LEU A 8 -12.72 -2.79 -17.91
N VAL A 9 -13.40 -3.94 -18.06
CA VAL A 9 -13.83 -4.76 -16.92
C VAL A 9 -12.63 -5.31 -16.14
N ALA A 10 -11.54 -5.68 -16.82
CA ALA A 10 -10.32 -6.15 -16.16
C ALA A 10 -9.52 -5.03 -15.48
N LEU A 11 -9.41 -3.86 -16.13
CA LEU A 11 -8.59 -2.72 -15.66
C LEU A 11 -9.25 -1.89 -14.56
N ALA A 12 -10.56 -1.67 -14.63
CA ALA A 12 -11.25 -0.71 -13.77
C ALA A 12 -11.05 -0.99 -12.26
N PRO A 13 -11.16 -2.24 -11.76
CA PRO A 13 -10.95 -2.52 -10.33
C PRO A 13 -9.52 -2.21 -9.89
N GLY A 14 -8.53 -2.61 -10.70
CA GLY A 14 -7.11 -2.37 -10.43
C GLY A 14 -6.79 -0.88 -10.35
N LEU A 15 -7.26 -0.11 -11.32
CA LEU A 15 -7.06 1.35 -11.36
C LEU A 15 -7.81 2.08 -10.25
N PHE A 16 -9.03 1.66 -9.92
CA PHE A 16 -9.81 2.23 -8.82
C PHE A 16 -9.06 2.09 -7.49
N TRP A 17 -8.63 0.87 -7.14
CA TRP A 17 -7.90 0.64 -5.91
C TRP A 17 -6.50 1.27 -5.92
N LEU A 18 -5.84 1.36 -7.09
CA LEU A 18 -4.57 2.06 -7.22
C LEU A 18 -4.73 3.54 -6.86
N TRP A 19 -5.81 4.16 -7.34
CA TRP A 19 -6.17 5.52 -6.96
C TRP A 19 -6.45 5.63 -5.45
N VAL A 20 -7.22 4.72 -4.85
CA VAL A 20 -7.50 4.74 -3.40
C VAL A 20 -6.22 4.66 -2.57
N PHE A 21 -5.37 3.65 -2.80
CA PHE A 21 -4.17 3.41 -1.98
C PHE A 21 -3.05 4.42 -2.25
N SER A 22 -2.90 4.91 -3.47
CA SER A 22 -1.96 6.02 -3.76
C SER A 22 -2.32 7.31 -3.04
N ARG A 23 -3.61 7.54 -2.74
CA ARG A 23 -4.07 8.70 -1.97
C ARG A 23 -3.92 8.55 -0.46
N MET A 24 -3.54 7.35 0.02
CA MET A 24 -3.29 7.13 1.45
C MET A 24 -1.91 7.60 1.89
N ASP A 25 -0.96 7.81 0.97
CA ASP A 25 0.26 8.56 1.26
C ASP A 25 -0.05 10.06 1.26
N VAL A 26 -0.38 10.55 2.46
CA VAL A 26 -0.83 11.93 2.64
C VAL A 26 0.35 12.89 2.77
N TYR A 27 1.42 12.48 3.46
CA TYR A 27 2.45 13.41 3.93
C TYR A 27 3.55 13.65 2.92
N ARG A 28 4.02 12.60 2.22
CA ARG A 28 5.07 12.71 1.22
C ARG A 28 4.77 11.81 0.01
N PRO A 29 3.67 12.09 -0.73
CA PRO A 29 3.25 11.29 -1.86
C PRO A 29 4.38 11.06 -2.87
N GLY A 30 4.63 9.79 -3.19
CA GLY A 30 5.49 9.41 -4.29
C GLY A 30 5.01 9.96 -5.65
N PRO A 31 5.91 10.16 -6.63
CA PRO A 31 5.54 10.65 -7.94
C PRO A 31 4.64 9.63 -8.65
N ARG A 32 3.63 10.12 -9.37
CA ARG A 32 2.65 9.26 -10.08
C ARG A 32 3.32 8.28 -11.05
N SER A 33 4.41 8.70 -11.69
CA SER A 33 5.19 7.84 -12.60
C SER A 33 5.78 6.62 -11.88
N LEU A 34 6.21 6.76 -10.64
CA LEU A 34 6.77 5.64 -9.86
C LEU A 34 5.68 4.66 -9.44
N ILE A 35 4.51 5.17 -9.05
CA ILE A 35 3.34 4.34 -8.70
C ILE A 35 2.86 3.56 -9.93
N VAL A 36 2.70 4.25 -11.07
CA VAL A 36 2.26 3.63 -12.33
C VAL A 36 3.29 2.63 -12.84
N SER A 37 4.58 2.94 -12.84
CA SER A 37 5.61 1.98 -13.27
C SER A 37 5.68 0.76 -12.34
N THR A 38 5.48 0.94 -11.03
CA THR A 38 5.38 -0.19 -10.08
C THR A 38 4.16 -1.07 -10.37
N PHE A 39 3.01 -0.47 -10.68
CA PHE A 39 1.81 -1.19 -11.12
C PHE A 39 2.09 -1.98 -12.40
N LEU A 40 2.70 -1.36 -13.42
CA LEU A 40 3.02 -2.05 -14.67
C LEU A 40 4.01 -3.20 -14.46
N LEU A 41 5.04 -3.02 -13.64
CA LEU A 41 5.99 -4.09 -13.30
C LEU A 41 5.33 -5.23 -12.51
N GLY A 42 4.40 -4.92 -11.62
CA GLY A 42 3.60 -5.94 -10.94
C GLY A 42 2.72 -6.73 -11.90
N GLY A 43 2.12 -6.08 -12.90
CA GLY A 43 1.46 -6.77 -14.02
C GLY A 43 2.43 -7.68 -14.76
N LEU A 44 3.55 -7.14 -15.22
CA LEU A 44 4.58 -7.93 -15.93
C LEU A 44 5.12 -9.10 -15.11
N SER A 45 5.09 -9.03 -13.77
CA SER A 45 5.53 -10.13 -12.91
C SER A 45 4.63 -11.38 -12.95
N VAL A 46 3.46 -11.32 -13.60
CA VAL A 46 2.65 -12.50 -13.94
C VAL A 46 3.42 -13.45 -14.86
N ILE A 47 4.24 -12.93 -15.78
CA ILE A 47 5.00 -13.74 -16.75
C ILE A 47 6.00 -14.67 -16.03
N PRO A 48 6.95 -14.17 -15.21
CA PRO A 48 7.84 -15.05 -14.47
C PRO A 48 7.10 -15.92 -13.44
N ALA A 49 5.98 -15.46 -12.85
CA ALA A 49 5.18 -16.28 -11.95
C ALA A 49 4.62 -17.52 -12.68
N ALA A 50 3.97 -17.31 -13.84
CA ALA A 50 3.43 -18.39 -14.65
C ALA A 50 4.50 -19.40 -15.10
N VAL A 51 5.69 -18.93 -15.47
CA VAL A 51 6.82 -19.82 -15.83
C VAL A 51 7.28 -20.64 -14.62
N LEU A 52 7.45 -20.01 -13.46
CA LEU A 52 7.88 -20.70 -12.24
C LEU A 52 6.83 -21.70 -11.75
N GLU A 53 5.55 -21.33 -11.80
CA GLU A 53 4.44 -22.24 -11.48
C GLU A 53 4.42 -23.44 -12.41
N ALA A 54 4.58 -23.26 -13.73
CA ALA A 54 4.65 -24.37 -14.67
C ALA A 54 5.81 -25.33 -14.36
N ILE A 55 6.97 -24.80 -13.95
CA ILE A 55 8.13 -25.60 -13.55
C ILE A 55 7.87 -26.35 -12.24
N PHE A 56 7.39 -25.66 -11.21
CA PHE A 56 7.25 -26.25 -9.87
C PHE A 56 6.04 -27.17 -9.74
N LEU A 57 4.96 -26.92 -10.49
CA LEU A 57 3.83 -27.84 -10.56
C LEU A 57 4.15 -29.06 -11.41
N ASN A 58 5.12 -28.99 -12.33
CA ASN A 58 5.64 -30.14 -13.09
C ASN A 58 4.54 -31.02 -13.70
N GLY A 59 3.58 -30.39 -14.38
CA GLY A 59 2.45 -31.09 -15.02
C GLY A 59 1.32 -31.52 -14.07
N VAL A 60 1.35 -31.13 -12.78
CA VAL A 60 0.20 -31.27 -11.89
C VAL A 60 -0.91 -30.31 -12.34
N GLU A 61 -1.95 -30.89 -12.91
CA GLU A 61 -3.20 -30.19 -13.21
C GLU A 61 -4.05 -30.09 -11.94
N LEU A 62 -4.26 -28.86 -11.47
CA LEU A 62 -4.93 -28.58 -10.20
C LEU A 62 -6.45 -28.79 -10.26
N ASP A 63 -6.98 -28.87 -11.47
CA ASP A 63 -8.36 -29.09 -11.87
C ASP A 63 -8.57 -30.47 -12.54
N ALA A 64 -7.55 -31.33 -12.59
CA ALA A 64 -7.67 -32.66 -13.18
C ALA A 64 -8.59 -33.59 -12.38
N VAL A 65 -9.23 -34.50 -13.12
CA VAL A 65 -10.02 -35.61 -12.58
C VAL A 65 -9.12 -36.47 -11.68
N GLY A 66 -9.34 -36.41 -10.36
CA GLY A 66 -8.57 -37.15 -9.36
C GLY A 66 -7.72 -36.29 -8.42
N ALA A 67 -7.65 -34.97 -8.63
CA ALA A 67 -6.99 -34.07 -7.68
C ALA A 67 -7.69 -34.11 -6.31
N THR A 68 -6.93 -34.39 -5.26
CA THR A 68 -7.43 -34.37 -3.87
C THR A 68 -7.36 -32.94 -3.32
N LEU A 69 -8.22 -32.62 -2.33
CA LEU A 69 -8.12 -31.35 -1.61
C LEU A 69 -6.72 -31.13 -1.01
N ALA A 70 -6.07 -32.21 -0.55
CA ALA A 70 -4.72 -32.15 0.01
C ALA A 70 -3.68 -31.73 -1.06
N SER A 71 -3.71 -32.33 -2.25
CA SER A 71 -2.80 -31.96 -3.35
C SER A 71 -3.02 -30.52 -3.83
N THR A 72 -4.28 -30.08 -3.94
CA THR A 72 -4.61 -28.69 -4.29
C THR A 72 -4.12 -27.73 -3.22
N ALA A 73 -4.29 -28.06 -1.93
CA ALA A 73 -3.81 -27.24 -0.82
C ALA A 73 -2.30 -27.11 -0.78
N VAL A 74 -1.57 -28.20 -1.01
CA VAL A 74 -0.11 -28.20 -1.10
C VAL A 74 0.35 -27.28 -2.23
N ALA A 75 -0.24 -27.40 -3.42
CA ALA A 75 0.11 -26.55 -4.54
C ALA A 75 -0.19 -25.06 -4.29
N MET A 76 -1.36 -24.73 -3.72
CA MET A 76 -1.73 -23.34 -3.44
C MET A 76 -0.82 -22.70 -2.38
N LEU A 77 -0.49 -23.42 -1.32
CA LEU A 77 0.28 -22.91 -0.18
C LEU A 77 1.79 -22.93 -0.40
N LEU A 78 2.32 -23.91 -1.14
CA LEU A 78 3.76 -24.10 -1.31
C LEU A 78 4.28 -23.68 -2.67
N VAL A 79 3.41 -23.53 -3.68
CA VAL A 79 3.82 -23.12 -5.04
C VAL A 79 3.17 -21.79 -5.42
N VAL A 80 1.86 -21.76 -5.66
CA VAL A 80 1.17 -20.59 -6.23
C VAL A 80 1.35 -19.35 -5.35
N GLY A 81 0.91 -19.40 -4.09
CA GLY A 81 1.05 -18.27 -3.16
C GLY A 81 2.50 -17.76 -3.02
N PRO A 82 3.48 -18.64 -2.72
CA PRO A 82 4.89 -18.23 -2.65
C PRO A 82 5.46 -17.65 -3.94
N VAL A 83 5.24 -18.28 -5.08
CA VAL A 83 5.78 -17.85 -6.37
C VAL A 83 5.24 -16.48 -6.73
N GLU A 84 3.92 -16.31 -6.71
CA GLU A 84 3.30 -15.04 -7.07
C GLU A 84 3.73 -13.89 -6.15
N GLU A 85 3.72 -14.11 -4.83
CA GLU A 85 4.08 -13.05 -3.88
C GLU A 85 5.55 -12.67 -3.99
N VAL A 86 6.45 -13.63 -4.26
CA VAL A 86 7.87 -13.34 -4.51
C VAL A 86 8.06 -12.56 -5.81
N CYS A 87 7.32 -12.88 -6.88
CA CYS A 87 7.37 -12.16 -8.15
C CYS A 87 6.87 -10.71 -8.00
N LYS A 88 5.74 -10.49 -7.32
CA LYS A 88 5.22 -9.14 -6.99
C LYS A 88 6.20 -8.36 -6.11
N PHE A 89 6.73 -9.02 -5.09
CA PHE A 89 7.76 -8.45 -4.22
C PHE A 89 9.00 -8.03 -5.00
N ALA A 90 9.48 -8.86 -5.93
CA ALA A 90 10.64 -8.57 -6.77
C ALA A 90 10.44 -7.31 -7.60
N ALA A 91 9.24 -7.11 -8.16
CA ALA A 91 8.89 -5.88 -8.90
C ALA A 91 9.11 -4.62 -8.05
N VAL A 92 8.68 -4.63 -6.78
CA VAL A 92 8.92 -3.49 -5.86
C VAL A 92 10.38 -3.42 -5.41
N ARG A 93 10.97 -4.57 -5.07
CA ARG A 93 12.31 -4.67 -4.49
C ARG A 93 13.40 -4.19 -5.45
N PHE A 94 13.25 -4.41 -6.74
CA PHE A 94 14.22 -4.00 -7.75
C PHE A 94 13.90 -2.65 -8.40
N HIS A 95 12.72 -2.08 -8.16
CA HIS A 95 12.31 -0.79 -8.72
C HIS A 95 12.08 0.27 -7.64
N ALA A 96 10.88 0.32 -7.05
CA ALA A 96 10.49 1.39 -6.13
C ALA A 96 11.34 1.45 -4.86
N PHE A 97 11.86 0.31 -4.37
CA PHE A 97 12.72 0.25 -3.19
C PHE A 97 14.02 1.06 -3.31
N HIS A 98 14.46 1.36 -4.54
CA HIS A 98 15.67 2.14 -4.81
C HIS A 98 15.39 3.63 -5.01
N SER A 99 14.13 4.05 -4.94
CA SER A 99 13.70 5.44 -5.09
C SER A 99 13.97 6.27 -3.84
N LEU A 100 14.21 7.57 -4.03
CA LEU A 100 14.22 8.58 -2.95
C LEU A 100 12.84 8.79 -2.29
N TYR A 101 11.79 8.23 -2.89
CA TYR A 101 10.41 8.21 -2.38
C TYR A 101 10.03 6.88 -1.72
N PHE A 102 11.02 6.06 -1.37
CA PHE A 102 10.86 4.90 -0.49
C PHE A 102 11.63 5.18 0.79
N ASP A 103 11.05 5.92 1.71
CA ASP A 103 11.76 6.40 2.90
C ASP A 103 10.93 6.37 4.21
N GLU A 104 9.67 5.96 4.13
CA GLU A 104 8.85 5.60 5.28
C GLU A 104 8.18 4.22 5.14
N PRO A 105 7.76 3.59 6.27
CA PRO A 105 7.12 2.27 6.20
C PRO A 105 5.83 2.23 5.38
N LEU A 106 5.12 3.37 5.26
CA LEU A 106 3.90 3.50 4.48
C LEU A 106 4.15 3.28 2.98
N ASP A 107 5.27 3.76 2.45
CA ASP A 107 5.66 3.62 1.05
C ASP A 107 5.72 2.16 0.62
N GLY A 108 6.27 1.30 1.48
CA GLY A 108 6.31 -0.13 1.24
C GLY A 108 4.92 -0.74 1.02
N MET A 109 3.91 -0.29 1.78
CA MET A 109 2.52 -0.72 1.57
C MET A 109 1.90 -0.11 0.30
N VAL A 110 2.21 1.14 -0.03
CA VAL A 110 1.71 1.82 -1.25
C VAL A 110 2.25 1.15 -2.51
N TYR A 111 3.56 0.94 -2.59
CA TYR A 111 4.19 0.28 -3.73
C TYR A 111 3.86 -1.22 -3.78
N GLY A 112 3.73 -1.88 -2.62
CA GLY A 112 3.25 -3.26 -2.53
C GLY A 112 1.83 -3.40 -3.08
N ALA A 113 0.92 -2.51 -2.68
CA ALA A 113 -0.42 -2.42 -3.23
C ALA A 113 -0.39 -2.17 -4.75
N ALA A 114 0.45 -1.24 -5.23
CA ALA A 114 0.56 -0.94 -6.65
C ALA A 114 0.97 -2.17 -7.47
N ALA A 115 2.02 -2.88 -7.06
CA ALA A 115 2.49 -4.10 -7.74
C ALA A 115 1.41 -5.20 -7.71
N SER A 116 0.80 -5.44 -6.55
CA SER A 116 -0.27 -6.43 -6.41
C SER A 116 -1.50 -6.13 -7.26
N LEU A 117 -1.88 -4.85 -7.39
CA LEU A 117 -2.99 -4.42 -8.26
C LEU A 117 -2.67 -4.63 -9.73
N GLY A 118 -1.43 -4.37 -10.14
CA GLY A 118 -0.97 -4.65 -11.49
C GLY A 118 -1.05 -6.14 -11.82
N PHE A 119 -0.56 -6.98 -10.91
CA PHE A 119 -0.64 -8.43 -11.04
C PHE A 119 -2.09 -8.90 -11.14
N ALA A 120 -2.94 -8.48 -10.19
CA ALA A 120 -4.36 -8.84 -10.15
C ALA A 120 -5.11 -8.39 -11.41
N THR A 121 -4.70 -7.27 -12.01
CA THR A 121 -5.30 -6.77 -13.26
C THR A 121 -5.05 -7.71 -14.42
N LEU A 122 -3.82 -8.17 -14.62
CA LEU A 122 -3.51 -9.12 -15.69
C LEU A 122 -4.07 -10.51 -15.41
N GLU A 123 -4.08 -10.94 -14.16
CA GLU A 123 -4.72 -12.20 -13.77
C GLU A 123 -6.22 -12.15 -14.07
N ASN A 124 -6.91 -11.10 -13.63
CA ASN A 124 -8.33 -10.89 -13.94
C ASN A 124 -8.62 -10.82 -15.44
N LEU A 125 -7.73 -10.21 -16.23
CA LEU A 125 -7.85 -10.24 -17.68
C LEU A 125 -7.81 -11.68 -18.21
N GLY A 126 -6.89 -12.51 -17.73
CA GLY A 126 -6.84 -13.94 -18.05
C GLY A 126 -8.16 -14.66 -17.70
N TYR A 127 -8.70 -14.42 -16.50
CA TYR A 127 -9.98 -15.01 -16.10
C TYR A 127 -11.15 -14.57 -16.98
N VAL A 128 -11.23 -13.29 -17.36
CA VAL A 128 -12.28 -12.80 -18.27
C VAL A 128 -12.17 -13.43 -19.65
N LEU A 129 -10.94 -13.62 -20.16
CA LEU A 129 -10.72 -14.23 -21.47
C LEU A 129 -11.16 -15.70 -21.50
N VAL A 130 -11.04 -16.42 -20.38
CA VAL A 130 -11.40 -17.84 -20.27
C VAL A 130 -12.88 -18.04 -19.92
N PHE A 131 -13.37 -17.34 -18.91
CA PHE A 131 -14.69 -17.59 -18.30
C PHE A 131 -15.76 -16.57 -18.67
N GLY A 132 -15.40 -15.56 -19.45
CA GLY A 132 -16.27 -14.44 -19.76
C GLY A 132 -16.26 -13.34 -18.69
N PRO A 133 -16.87 -12.18 -18.99
CA PRO A 133 -16.88 -10.98 -18.14
C PRO A 133 -17.69 -11.14 -16.84
N GLU A 134 -18.68 -12.03 -16.80
CA GLU A 134 -19.61 -12.18 -15.69
C GLU A 134 -18.89 -12.62 -14.41
N VAL A 135 -17.78 -13.37 -14.56
CA VAL A 135 -16.91 -13.79 -13.44
C VAL A 135 -16.42 -12.60 -12.60
N MET A 136 -16.31 -11.42 -13.21
CA MET A 136 -15.77 -10.23 -12.55
C MET A 136 -16.73 -9.58 -11.58
N ILE A 137 -18.03 -9.89 -11.61
CA ILE A 137 -19.00 -9.35 -10.64
C ILE A 137 -18.57 -9.68 -9.20
N VAL A 138 -18.13 -10.92 -8.99
CA VAL A 138 -17.67 -11.41 -7.68
C VAL A 138 -16.16 -11.35 -7.57
N ARG A 139 -15.44 -11.75 -8.63
CA ARG A 139 -13.97 -11.86 -8.59
C ARG A 139 -13.28 -10.50 -8.45
N ALA A 140 -13.75 -9.47 -9.17
CA ALA A 140 -13.11 -8.17 -9.19
C ALA A 140 -13.00 -7.52 -7.81
N PRO A 141 -14.08 -7.38 -7.01
CA PRO A 141 -13.95 -6.79 -5.68
C PRO A 141 -13.16 -7.70 -4.72
N LEU A 142 -13.30 -9.02 -4.84
CA LEU A 142 -12.75 -9.97 -3.89
C LEU A 142 -11.25 -10.25 -4.13
N SER A 143 -10.90 -10.76 -5.31
CA SER A 143 -9.52 -11.12 -5.64
C SER A 143 -8.63 -9.89 -5.66
N THR A 144 -9.06 -8.79 -6.29
CA THR A 144 -8.22 -7.58 -6.37
C THR A 144 -7.88 -7.03 -4.98
N LEU A 145 -8.83 -7.02 -4.03
CA LEU A 145 -8.54 -6.62 -2.65
C LEU A 145 -7.66 -7.64 -1.91
N ALA A 146 -7.88 -8.94 -2.13
CA ALA A 146 -7.03 -9.99 -1.56
C ALA A 146 -5.56 -9.79 -1.94
N HIS A 147 -5.28 -9.55 -3.23
CA HIS A 147 -3.93 -9.25 -3.73
C HIS A 147 -3.32 -8.03 -3.04
N VAL A 148 -4.09 -6.95 -2.82
CA VAL A 148 -3.61 -5.78 -2.09
C VAL A 148 -3.28 -6.14 -0.64
N ILE A 149 -4.08 -6.96 0.03
CA ILE A 149 -3.84 -7.38 1.41
C ILE A 149 -2.51 -8.13 1.51
N PHE A 150 -2.23 -9.07 0.59
CA PHE A 150 -0.96 -9.81 0.55
C PHE A 150 0.22 -8.88 0.22
N GLY A 151 0.04 -8.03 -0.78
CA GLY A 151 0.99 -6.95 -1.15
C GLY A 151 1.33 -6.03 0.02
N GLY A 152 0.31 -5.65 0.78
CA GLY A 152 0.44 -4.79 1.95
C GLY A 152 1.14 -5.48 3.12
N LEU A 153 0.97 -6.79 3.31
CA LEU A 153 1.65 -7.57 4.35
C LEU A 153 3.17 -7.53 4.18
N TRP A 154 3.69 -7.96 3.03
CA TRP A 154 5.13 -7.89 2.78
C TRP A 154 5.60 -6.46 2.50
N GLY A 155 4.75 -5.60 1.96
CA GLY A 155 5.06 -4.19 1.72
C GLY A 155 5.36 -3.44 3.03
N TYR A 156 4.54 -3.68 4.05
CA TYR A 156 4.75 -3.14 5.39
C TYR A 156 6.10 -3.58 5.99
N THR A 157 6.42 -4.89 5.92
CA THR A 157 7.67 -5.40 6.47
C THR A 157 8.89 -4.95 5.65
N LEU A 158 8.74 -4.75 4.33
CA LEU A 158 9.77 -4.15 3.47
C LEU A 158 10.05 -2.70 3.85
N GLY A 159 9.01 -1.91 4.12
CA GLY A 159 9.13 -0.55 4.64
C GLY A 159 9.88 -0.50 5.98
N LEU A 160 9.52 -1.39 6.92
CA LEU A 160 10.24 -1.52 8.20
C LEU A 160 11.70 -1.95 8.00
N HIS A 161 11.96 -2.86 7.06
CA HIS A 161 13.31 -3.31 6.71
C HIS A 161 14.15 -2.15 6.19
N HIS A 162 13.62 -1.38 5.23
CA HIS A 162 14.30 -0.20 4.68
C HIS A 162 14.64 0.81 5.77
N ARG A 163 13.64 1.21 6.56
CA ARG A 163 13.80 2.22 7.62
C ARG A 163 14.81 1.80 8.70
N SER A 164 14.97 0.51 8.94
CA SER A 164 15.95 -0.03 9.89
C SER A 164 17.40 -0.04 9.39
N GLY A 165 17.69 0.55 8.23
CA GLY A 165 18.99 0.43 7.58
C GLY A 165 19.26 -1.02 7.15
N ARG A 166 18.22 -1.73 6.69
CA ARG A 166 18.26 -3.12 6.24
C ARG A 166 18.63 -4.16 7.32
N LYS A 167 18.51 -3.81 8.60
CA LYS A 167 18.80 -4.71 9.74
C LYS A 167 17.69 -5.73 10.01
N ARG A 168 16.43 -5.42 9.70
CA ARG A 168 15.27 -6.29 9.96
C ARG A 168 14.98 -7.33 8.87
N LYS A 169 16.00 -8.05 8.38
CA LYS A 169 15.84 -9.06 7.31
C LYS A 169 14.85 -10.17 7.68
N ARG A 170 14.92 -10.68 8.92
CA ARG A 170 13.99 -11.72 9.42
C ARG A 170 12.53 -11.29 9.34
N VAL A 171 12.23 -10.04 9.69
CA VAL A 171 10.86 -9.48 9.64
C VAL A 171 10.35 -9.44 8.20
N LEU A 172 11.21 -9.10 7.24
CA LEU A 172 10.86 -9.12 5.82
C LEU A 172 10.55 -10.55 5.33
N VAL A 173 11.44 -11.51 5.60
CA VAL A 173 11.25 -12.91 5.20
C VAL A 173 9.96 -13.49 5.78
N VAL A 174 9.70 -13.26 7.07
CA VAL A 174 8.46 -13.69 7.72
C VAL A 174 7.25 -12.99 7.09
N GLY A 175 7.35 -11.71 6.74
CA GLY A 175 6.26 -10.99 6.06
C GLY A 175 5.92 -11.55 4.68
N ILE A 176 6.93 -11.91 3.88
CA ILE A 176 6.74 -12.56 2.57
C ILE A 176 6.12 -13.94 2.76
N ALA A 177 6.64 -14.75 3.70
CA ALA A 177 6.08 -16.08 3.98
C ALA A 177 4.63 -16.02 4.46
N LEU A 178 4.29 -15.06 5.32
CA LEU A 178 2.92 -14.84 5.79
C LEU A 178 1.99 -14.39 4.65
N ALA A 179 2.47 -13.51 3.76
CA ALA A 179 1.69 -13.09 2.59
C ALA A 179 1.45 -14.27 1.63
N ALA A 180 2.46 -15.08 1.37
CA ALA A 180 2.36 -16.27 0.53
C ALA A 180 1.38 -17.30 1.10
N ALA A 181 1.46 -17.59 2.41
CA ALA A 181 0.53 -18.49 3.08
C ALA A 181 -0.90 -17.92 3.10
N ALA A 182 -1.04 -16.62 3.34
CA ALA A 182 -2.34 -15.94 3.30
C ALA A 182 -2.97 -16.01 1.90
N HIS A 183 -2.16 -15.85 0.86
CA HIS A 183 -2.58 -16.00 -0.52
C HIS A 183 -3.03 -17.44 -0.82
N GLY A 184 -2.18 -18.44 -0.58
CA GLY A 184 -2.56 -19.84 -0.81
C GLY A 184 -3.82 -20.25 -0.05
N LEU A 185 -3.99 -19.77 1.19
CA LEU A 185 -5.18 -19.99 1.98
C LEU A 185 -6.41 -19.30 1.37
N PHE A 186 -6.28 -18.08 0.87
CA PHE A 186 -7.37 -17.40 0.17
C PHE A 186 -7.82 -18.20 -1.06
N ASN A 187 -6.89 -18.69 -1.89
CA ASN A 187 -7.23 -19.50 -3.07
C ASN A 187 -8.00 -20.76 -2.67
N LEU A 188 -7.60 -21.42 -1.59
CA LEU A 188 -8.34 -22.55 -1.02
C LEU A 188 -9.73 -22.17 -0.53
N THR A 189 -9.87 -21.04 0.16
CA THR A 189 -11.20 -20.60 0.62
C THR A 189 -12.13 -20.27 -0.55
N VAL A 190 -11.62 -19.69 -1.64
CA VAL A 190 -12.42 -19.44 -2.84
C VAL A 190 -12.92 -20.77 -3.44
N PHE A 191 -12.09 -21.81 -3.42
CA PHE A 191 -12.45 -23.13 -3.96
C PHE A 191 -13.43 -23.91 -3.06
N VAL A 192 -13.20 -23.93 -1.75
CA VAL A 192 -13.92 -24.84 -0.82
C VAL A 192 -15.04 -24.13 -0.06
N MET A 193 -14.87 -22.86 0.30
CA MET A 193 -15.79 -22.10 1.16
C MET A 193 -15.92 -20.65 0.69
N PRO A 194 -16.62 -20.37 -0.43
CA PRO A 194 -16.66 -19.04 -1.03
C PRO A 194 -17.15 -17.91 -0.10
N TRP A 195 -18.05 -18.21 0.85
CA TRP A 195 -18.46 -17.21 1.84
C TRP A 195 -17.37 -16.89 2.86
N ALA A 196 -16.50 -17.85 3.17
CA ALA A 196 -15.35 -17.64 4.05
C ALA A 196 -14.30 -16.73 3.39
N SER A 197 -14.12 -16.80 2.06
CA SER A 197 -13.19 -15.91 1.36
C SER A 197 -13.65 -14.45 1.37
N VAL A 198 -14.97 -14.20 1.33
CA VAL A 198 -15.54 -12.85 1.53
C VAL A 198 -15.20 -12.32 2.93
N ALA A 199 -15.45 -13.13 3.98
CA ALA A 199 -15.10 -12.75 5.35
C ALA A 199 -13.58 -12.52 5.51
N TYR A 200 -12.75 -13.35 4.87
CA TYR A 200 -11.30 -13.21 4.84
C TYR A 200 -10.89 -11.84 4.31
N VAL A 201 -11.42 -11.44 3.15
CA VAL A 201 -11.08 -10.15 2.52
C VAL A 201 -11.60 -8.97 3.33
N ILE A 202 -12.77 -9.07 3.97
CA ILE A 202 -13.27 -8.02 4.86
C ILE A 202 -12.32 -7.83 6.06
N VAL A 203 -11.97 -8.92 6.76
CA VAL A 203 -11.08 -8.86 7.93
C VAL A 203 -9.69 -8.37 7.54
N GLY A 204 -9.13 -8.93 6.46
CA GLY A 204 -7.83 -8.52 5.92
C GLY A 204 -7.84 -7.06 5.44
N GLY A 205 -8.93 -6.60 4.84
CA GLY A 205 -9.11 -5.21 4.39
C GLY A 205 -9.19 -4.23 5.55
N ILE A 206 -9.93 -4.57 6.61
CA ILE A 206 -9.94 -3.78 7.86
C ILE A 206 -8.54 -3.70 8.45
N TRP A 207 -7.86 -4.84 8.57
CA TRP A 207 -6.47 -4.88 9.06
C TRP A 207 -5.57 -3.98 8.20
N LEU A 208 -5.60 -4.12 6.89
CA LEU A 208 -4.80 -3.34 5.96
C LEU A 208 -5.06 -1.83 6.13
N PHE A 209 -6.32 -1.43 6.14
CA PHE A 209 -6.70 -0.02 6.32
C PHE A 209 -6.20 0.53 7.66
N THR A 210 -6.28 -0.24 8.74
CA THR A 210 -5.74 0.17 10.05
C THR A 210 -4.22 0.35 10.00
N ARG A 211 -3.50 -0.48 9.23
CA ARG A 211 -2.05 -0.37 9.02
C ARG A 211 -1.68 0.85 8.18
N PHE A 212 -2.43 1.16 7.12
CA PHE A 212 -2.27 2.41 6.38
C PHE A 212 -2.47 3.64 7.30
N LYS A 213 -3.54 3.65 8.11
CA LYS A 213 -3.78 4.72 9.09
C LYS A 213 -2.69 4.80 10.16
N TRP A 214 -2.15 3.67 10.59
CA TRP A 214 -1.03 3.65 11.52
C TRP A 214 0.26 4.18 10.88
N GLY A 215 0.56 3.78 9.63
CA GLY A 215 1.67 4.29 8.83
C GLY A 215 1.63 5.82 8.69
N GLN A 216 0.44 6.36 8.39
CA GLN A 216 0.21 7.81 8.41
C GLN A 216 0.55 8.44 9.77
N ARG A 217 0.21 7.81 10.89
CA ARG A 217 0.47 8.38 12.21
C ARG A 217 1.95 8.43 12.56
N ILE A 218 2.73 7.46 12.11
CA ILE A 218 4.16 7.31 12.41
C ILE A 218 5.08 7.90 11.33
N SER A 219 4.51 8.46 10.26
CA SER A 219 5.26 9.13 9.20
C SER A 219 6.18 10.21 9.79
N PRO A 220 7.49 10.19 9.49
CA PRO A 220 8.40 11.26 9.90
C PRO A 220 8.02 12.63 9.30
N TYR A 221 7.33 12.63 8.16
CA TYR A 221 6.89 13.85 7.47
C TYR A 221 5.64 14.48 8.06
N ARG A 222 4.89 13.72 8.87
CA ARG A 222 3.69 14.21 9.56
C ARG A 222 3.96 15.45 10.40
N MET A 223 5.05 15.47 11.15
CA MET A 223 5.34 16.58 12.04
C MET A 223 5.71 17.84 11.25
N SER A 224 6.50 17.71 10.18
CA SER A 224 6.85 18.82 9.29
C SER A 224 5.61 19.43 8.62
N ARG A 225 4.69 18.60 8.11
CA ARG A 225 3.48 19.06 7.41
C ARG A 225 2.40 19.64 8.31
N ASN A 226 2.30 19.14 9.55
CA ASN A 226 1.17 19.48 10.43
C ASN A 226 1.55 20.38 11.61
N SER A 227 2.84 20.67 11.83
CA SER A 227 3.25 21.66 12.83
C SER A 227 2.93 23.07 12.31
N PRO A 228 2.05 23.83 13.00
CA PRO A 228 1.80 25.20 12.57
C PRO A 228 3.04 26.06 12.77
N GLN A 229 3.18 27.06 11.90
CA GLN A 229 4.24 28.06 11.95
C GLN A 229 3.72 29.40 12.48
N VAL A 230 4.61 30.16 13.08
CA VAL A 230 4.35 31.53 13.54
C VAL A 230 5.44 32.45 13.02
N ARG A 231 5.08 33.72 12.78
CA ARG A 231 6.04 34.74 12.40
C ARG A 231 6.74 35.26 13.65
N CYS A 232 8.06 35.11 13.71
CA CYS A 232 8.86 35.66 14.81
C CYS A 232 8.81 37.20 14.79
N ARG A 233 8.52 37.84 15.93
CA ARG A 233 8.50 39.31 16.04
C ARG A 233 9.91 39.93 16.03
N ALA A 234 10.93 39.19 16.43
CA ALA A 234 12.31 39.69 16.49
C ALA A 234 13.00 39.68 15.13
N CYS A 235 12.91 38.57 14.38
CA CYS A 235 13.61 38.40 13.10
C CYS A 235 12.69 38.33 11.87
N GLY A 236 11.37 38.26 12.05
CA GLY A 236 10.41 38.18 10.95
C GLY A 236 10.27 36.81 10.27
N THR A 237 11.14 35.85 10.59
CA THR A 237 11.14 34.49 10.00
C THR A 237 10.01 33.62 10.53
N MET A 238 9.51 32.72 9.68
CA MET A 238 8.52 31.70 10.06
C MET A 238 9.22 30.56 10.81
N THR A 239 8.72 30.19 11.98
CA THR A 239 9.28 29.10 12.81
C THR A 239 8.16 28.24 13.38
N ASN A 240 8.46 26.97 13.67
CA ASN A 240 7.48 26.03 14.18
C ASN A 240 7.10 26.34 15.64
N VAL A 241 5.83 26.12 16.00
CA VAL A 241 5.31 26.35 17.37
C VAL A 241 5.80 25.30 18.38
N GLY A 242 6.70 24.38 17.98
CA GLY A 242 7.14 23.25 18.80
C GLY A 242 8.03 23.61 19.99
N GLY A 243 8.59 24.82 20.06
CA GLY A 243 9.49 25.26 21.14
C GLY A 243 9.12 26.64 21.72
N ASN A 244 9.79 27.02 22.82
CA ASN A 244 9.61 28.33 23.45
C ASN A 244 10.48 29.44 22.83
N GLN A 245 11.33 29.08 21.85
CA GLN A 245 12.28 29.99 21.21
C GLN A 245 12.23 29.84 19.69
N CYS A 246 12.56 30.92 18.98
CA CYS A 246 12.72 30.89 17.54
C CYS A 246 13.98 30.08 17.17
N GLU A 247 13.82 29.08 16.30
CA GLU A 247 14.92 28.22 15.82
C GLU A 247 16.00 28.98 15.04
N TYR A 248 15.71 30.20 14.58
CA TYR A 248 16.62 31.01 13.75
C TYR A 248 17.37 32.10 14.53
N CYS A 249 16.73 32.77 15.50
CA CYS A 249 17.34 33.89 16.22
C CYS A 249 17.37 33.72 17.75
N GLY A 250 16.86 32.60 18.28
CA GLY A 250 16.87 32.29 19.71
C GLY A 250 15.92 33.12 20.57
N SER A 251 15.23 34.12 20.00
CA SER A 251 14.28 34.95 20.76
C SER A 251 13.12 34.10 21.28
N VAL A 252 12.70 34.35 22.52
CA VAL A 252 11.51 33.72 23.10
C VAL A 252 10.30 34.00 22.23
N LEU A 253 9.56 32.95 21.85
CA LEU A 253 8.33 33.12 21.09
C LEU A 253 7.29 33.80 22.00
N PRO A 254 6.66 34.89 21.53
CA PRO A 254 5.80 35.69 22.39
C PRO A 254 4.61 34.89 22.90
N SER A 255 4.32 35.04 24.19
CA SER A 255 3.10 34.58 24.86
C SER A 255 1.90 35.42 24.39
N GLY A 256 1.43 35.16 23.16
CA GLY A 256 0.35 35.93 22.53
C GLY A 256 0.39 35.87 21.01
N LEU A 257 0.47 34.67 20.43
CA LEU A 257 0.53 34.48 18.98
C LEU A 257 -0.75 35.02 18.31
N GLU A 258 -0.61 35.92 17.34
CA GLU A 258 -1.77 36.52 16.66
C GLU A 258 -2.43 35.58 15.65
N ALA A 259 -1.66 34.66 15.08
CA ALA A 259 -2.15 33.70 14.10
C ALA A 259 -1.19 32.51 13.97
N LEU A 260 -1.74 31.39 13.49
CA LEU A 260 -0.98 30.24 13.03
C LEU A 260 -0.96 30.25 11.51
N TYR A 261 0.15 29.82 10.92
CA TYR A 261 0.27 29.60 9.48
C TYR A 261 0.45 28.11 9.24
N CYS A 262 -0.22 27.58 8.22
CA CYS A 262 -0.07 26.19 7.85
C CYS A 262 1.27 25.96 7.14
N SER A 263 2.10 25.02 7.63
CA SER A 263 3.37 24.70 6.99
C SER A 263 3.21 24.02 5.62
N HIS A 264 2.03 23.45 5.33
CA HIS A 264 1.72 22.84 4.04
C HIS A 264 1.25 23.86 3.00
N CYS A 265 0.25 24.70 3.31
CA CYS A 265 -0.37 25.59 2.33
C CYS A 265 -0.18 27.09 2.60
N GLY A 266 0.52 27.48 3.67
CA GLY A 266 0.80 28.88 4.02
C GLY A 266 -0.39 29.69 4.53
N VAL A 267 -1.60 29.13 4.53
CA VAL A 267 -2.82 29.87 4.91
C VAL A 267 -2.79 30.27 6.38
N ARG A 268 -3.16 31.53 6.65
CA ARG A 268 -3.33 32.10 8.00
C ARG A 268 -4.57 31.53 8.66
N ASN A 269 -4.43 31.12 9.93
CA ASN A 269 -5.45 30.49 10.74
C ASN A 269 -5.50 31.12 12.14
N ARG A 270 -6.65 30.98 12.81
CA ARG A 270 -6.81 31.41 14.21
C ARG A 270 -5.86 30.65 15.14
N ILE A 271 -5.45 31.27 16.24
CA ILE A 271 -4.51 30.65 17.21
C ILE A 271 -5.06 29.37 17.85
N ASP A 272 -6.36 29.29 18.04
CA ASP A 272 -7.09 28.16 18.61
C ASP A 272 -7.45 27.09 17.57
N ALA A 273 -7.25 27.35 16.27
CA ALA A 273 -7.61 26.45 15.19
C ALA A 273 -7.00 25.05 15.39
N SER A 274 -7.83 24.03 15.27
CA SER A 274 -7.40 22.62 15.29
C SER A 274 -7.10 22.09 13.88
N PHE A 275 -7.61 22.78 12.85
CA PHE A 275 -7.45 22.42 11.44
C PHE A 275 -7.16 23.67 10.62
N CYS A 276 -6.42 23.50 9.52
CA CYS A 276 -6.21 24.53 8.53
C CYS A 276 -7.48 24.76 7.72
N THR A 277 -7.92 26.01 7.62
CA THR A 277 -9.06 26.45 6.82
C THR A 277 -8.82 26.38 5.30
N GLY A 278 -7.56 26.33 4.86
CA GLY A 278 -7.19 26.25 3.45
C GLY A 278 -7.12 24.82 2.92
N CYS A 279 -6.34 23.95 3.59
CA CYS A 279 -6.08 22.59 3.11
C CYS A 279 -6.74 21.48 3.95
N GLY A 280 -7.36 21.81 5.09
CA GLY A 280 -7.97 20.82 5.99
C GLY A 280 -6.99 20.07 6.89
N ASP A 281 -5.68 20.32 6.80
CA ASP A 281 -4.69 19.62 7.63
C ASP A 281 -4.91 19.89 9.12
N ARG A 282 -4.88 18.84 9.94
CA ARG A 282 -4.99 18.95 11.39
C ARG A 282 -3.69 19.49 11.99
N PHE A 283 -3.76 20.58 12.74
CA PHE A 283 -2.58 21.12 13.42
C PHE A 283 -2.11 20.22 14.57
N LEU A 284 -0.82 19.95 14.60
CA LEU A 284 -0.11 19.35 15.74
C LEU A 284 0.51 20.48 16.54
N LYS A 285 -0.23 20.97 17.54
CA LYS A 285 0.32 21.89 18.54
C LYS A 285 1.16 21.02 19.48
N GLY A 286 2.47 21.27 19.57
CA GLY A 286 3.32 20.62 20.57
C GLY A 286 2.62 20.70 21.93
N ARG A 287 2.59 19.61 22.71
CA ARG A 287 2.04 19.68 24.05
C ARG A 287 2.80 20.80 24.76
N ARG A 288 2.08 21.82 25.23
CA ARG A 288 2.63 22.74 26.24
C ARG A 288 2.89 21.86 27.46
N GLY A 289 4.11 21.38 27.58
CA GLY A 289 4.62 20.78 28.80
C GLY A 289 4.92 21.88 29.80
#